data_AF-A0A496U8M8-F1
#
_entry.id   AF-A0A496U8M8-F1
#
_cell.length_a   1.000
_cell.length_b   1.000
_cell.length_c   1.000
_cell.angle_alpha   90.00
_cell.angle_beta   90.00
_cell.angle_gamma   90.00
#
_symmetry.space_group_name_H-M   'P 1'
#
loop_
_entity.id
_entity.type
_entity.pdbx_description
1 polymer ?
#
loop_
_entity_poly.entity_id
_entity_poly.type
_entity_poly.pdbx_seq_one_letter_code
_entity_poly.pdbx_strand_id
1 'polypeptide(L)' 'MGLFKFAQSRSLWMMHFCTGCGAVEMPPTMTSRFDMERFGIAPMATPRQADILLITGYLTVKTLKRVIRSYEQMPDP' A
#
# COMPACT_ATOMS: atom_id res chain seq x y z
N MET A 1 22.03 -2.01 -11.25
CA MET A 1 21.02 -2.14 -10.18
C MET A 1 21.66 -2.95 -9.06
N GLY A 2 21.82 -2.42 -7.85
CA GLY A 2 22.38 -3.19 -6.73
C GLY A 2 21.39 -4.27 -6.23
N LEU A 3 21.91 -5.33 -5.60
CA LEU A 3 21.10 -6.46 -5.10
C LEU A 3 19.94 -6.03 -4.20
N PHE A 4 20.19 -5.12 -3.24
CA PHE A 4 19.15 -4.61 -2.33
C PHE A 4 18.02 -3.86 -3.05
N LYS A 5 18.36 -3.02 -4.04
CA LYS A 5 17.36 -2.32 -4.87
C LYS A 5 16.52 -3.27 -5.71
N PHE A 6 17.11 -4.38 -6.14
CA PHE A 6 16.38 -5.42 -6.88
C PHE A 6 15.45 -6.22 -5.97
N ALA A 7 15.86 -6.49 -4.73
CA ALA A 7 15.02 -7.16 -3.74
C ALA A 7 13.81 -6.29 -3.36
N GLN A 8 14.04 -5.01 -3.00
CA GLN A 8 12.96 -4.06 -2.68
C GLN A 8 11.95 -3.91 -3.82
N SER A 9 12.40 -3.88 -5.08
CA SER A 9 11.49 -3.71 -6.21
C SER A 9 10.62 -4.94 -6.53
N ARG A 10 10.93 -6.10 -5.94
CA ARG A 10 10.21 -7.37 -6.15
C ARG A 10 9.40 -7.84 -4.94
N SER A 11 9.43 -7.11 -3.83
CA SER A 11 8.66 -7.45 -2.62
C SER A 11 8.09 -6.17 -2.02
N LEU A 12 6.97 -5.71 -2.57
CA LEU A 12 6.33 -4.46 -2.18
C LEU A 12 5.11 -4.78 -1.32
N TRP A 13 5.21 -4.52 -0.01
CA TRP A 13 4.09 -4.72 0.89
C TRP A 13 3.28 -3.43 1.02
N MET A 14 2.00 -3.50 0.71
CA MET A 14 1.15 -2.31 0.57
C MET A 14 0.07 -2.27 1.64
N MET A 15 -0.04 -1.17 2.36
CA MET A 15 -1.23 -0.84 3.13
C MET A 15 -2.16 0.04 2.28
N HIS A 16 -3.41 -0.35 2.13
CA HIS A 16 -4.43 0.47 1.46
C HIS A 16 -5.33 1.21 2.47
N PHE A 17 -5.44 2.52 2.31
CA PHE A 17 -6.36 3.38 3.06
C PHE A 17 -7.62 3.62 2.21
N CYS A 18 -8.68 2.88 2.51
CA CYS A 18 -9.96 2.93 1.79
C CYS A 18 -10.74 4.21 2.13
N THR A 19 -10.37 5.34 1.55
CA THR A 19 -10.93 6.66 1.89
C THR A 19 -12.04 7.13 0.95
N GLY A 20 -12.19 6.53 -0.22
CA GLY A 20 -13.22 6.89 -1.19
C GLY A 20 -13.50 5.78 -2.20
N CYS A 21 -14.03 6.18 -3.36
CA CYS A 21 -14.43 5.24 -4.42
C CYS A 21 -13.26 4.41 -4.95
N GLY A 22 -12.03 4.95 -4.92
CA GLY A 22 -10.78 4.27 -5.31
C GLY A 22 -10.53 2.92 -4.62
N ALA A 23 -11.25 2.64 -3.52
CA ALA A 23 -11.19 1.37 -2.82
C ALA A 23 -11.84 0.21 -3.60
N VAL A 24 -12.78 0.50 -4.52
CA VAL A 24 -13.47 -0.56 -5.28
C VAL A 24 -12.59 -1.16 -6.37
N GLU A 25 -11.55 -0.45 -6.78
CA GLU A 25 -10.53 -0.92 -7.71
C GLU A 25 -9.53 -1.87 -7.04
N MET A 26 -9.43 -1.90 -5.70
CA MET A 26 -8.50 -2.76 -4.99
C MET A 26 -8.84 -4.26 -5.10
N PRO A 27 -10.08 -4.72 -4.82
CA PRO A 27 -10.45 -6.13 -4.99
C PRO A 27 -10.18 -6.68 -6.39
N PRO A 28 -10.61 -6.06 -7.52
CA PRO A 28 -10.33 -6.62 -8.83
C PRO A 28 -8.83 -6.67 -9.14
N THR A 29 -8.05 -5.69 -8.66
CA THR A 29 -6.58 -5.67 -8.80
C THR A 29 -5.90 -6.84 -8.07
N MET A 30 -6.49 -7.31 -6.96
CA MET A 30 -6.02 -8.49 -6.23
C MET A 30 -6.58 -9.82 -6.74
N THR A 31 -7.71 -9.81 -7.44
CA THR A 31 -8.30 -11.05 -7.99
C THR A 31 -7.49 -11.59 -9.17
N SER A 32 -7.73 -12.86 -9.50
CA SER A 32 -7.06 -13.62 -10.57
C SER A 32 -7.01 -12.94 -11.95
N ARG A 33 -7.88 -11.97 -12.23
CA ARG A 33 -7.87 -11.25 -13.50
C ARG A 33 -6.64 -10.37 -13.68
N PHE A 34 -6.22 -9.68 -12.62
CA PHE A 34 -5.08 -8.76 -12.64
C PHE A 34 -3.92 -9.24 -11.76
N ASP A 35 -4.22 -9.94 -10.67
CA ASP A 35 -3.27 -10.64 -9.78
C ASP A 35 -2.00 -9.83 -9.49
N MET A 36 -2.13 -8.80 -8.64
CA MET A 36 -0.99 -7.99 -8.24
C MET A 36 0.09 -8.75 -7.45
N GLU A 37 -0.26 -9.88 -6.82
CA GLU A 37 0.69 -10.70 -6.06
C GLU A 37 1.76 -11.31 -6.97
N ARG A 38 1.44 -11.55 -8.25
CA ARG A 38 2.41 -11.97 -9.28
C ARG A 38 3.60 -11.02 -9.43
N PHE A 39 3.39 -9.72 -9.19
CA PHE A 39 4.43 -8.70 -9.25
C PHE A 39 5.16 -8.52 -7.91
N GLY A 40 4.86 -9.35 -6.92
CA GLY A 40 5.39 -9.25 -5.56
C GLY A 40 4.73 -8.13 -4.76
N ILE A 41 3.52 -7.71 -5.14
CA ILE A 41 2.75 -6.69 -4.42
C ILE A 41 1.64 -7.36 -3.62
N ALA A 42 1.72 -7.30 -2.29
CA ALA A 42 0.74 -7.95 -1.41
C ALA A 42 0.18 -6.97 -0.36
N PRO A 43 -1.11 -7.08 0.00
CA PRO A 43 -1.71 -6.23 1.01
C PRO A 43 -1.21 -6.58 2.42
N MET A 44 -0.88 -5.57 3.23
CA MET A 44 -0.57 -5.71 4.65
C MET A 44 -1.59 -4.99 5.53
N ALA A 45 -1.90 -5.62 6.66
CA ALA A 45 -2.83 -5.08 7.64
C ALA A 45 -2.21 -4.01 8.56
N THR A 46 -0.88 -4.00 8.73
CA THR A 46 -0.19 -3.13 9.68
C THR A 46 0.82 -2.19 8.99
N PRO A 47 0.93 -0.92 9.42
CA PRO A 47 1.89 0.04 8.83
C PRO A 47 3.34 -0.36 9.05
N ARG A 48 3.62 -1.03 10.16
CA ARG A 48 4.98 -1.38 10.57
C ARG A 48 5.63 -2.44 9.67
N GLN A 49 4.83 -3.13 8.85
CA GLN A 49 5.26 -4.17 7.93
C GLN A 49 5.01 -3.78 6.47
N ALA A 50 4.52 -2.56 6.22
CA ALA A 50 4.21 -2.09 4.88
C ALA A 50 5.32 -1.15 4.39
N ASP A 51 5.68 -1.30 3.12
CA ASP A 51 6.63 -0.43 2.41
C ASP A 51 5.89 0.70 1.66
N ILE A 52 4.63 0.47 1.27
CA ILE A 52 3.82 1.40 0.49
C ILE A 52 2.53 1.75 1.24
N LEU A 53 2.22 3.05 1.30
CA LEU A 53 0.92 3.55 1.75
C LEU A 53 0.10 4.02 0.55
N LEU A 54 -0.94 3.27 0.20
CA LEU A 54 -1.84 3.59 -0.91
C LEU A 54 -3.10 4.27 -0.40
N ILE A 55 -3.34 5.52 -0.79
CA ILE A 55 -4.55 6.27 -0.43
C ILE A 55 -5.53 6.18 -1.60
N THR A 56 -6.63 5.44 -1.42
CA THR A 56 -7.53 5.08 -2.52
C THR A 56 -8.78 5.95 -2.55
N GLY A 57 -8.59 7.27 -2.57
CA GLY A 57 -9.69 8.24 -2.63
C GLY A 57 -9.34 9.62 -2.08
N TYR A 58 -10.37 10.43 -1.87
CA TYR A 58 -10.21 11.77 -1.31
C TYR A 58 -9.85 11.72 0.18
N LEU A 59 -9.16 12.75 0.67
CA LEU A 59 -8.87 12.95 2.08
C LEU A 59 -9.59 14.18 2.60
N THR A 60 -10.22 14.05 3.76
CA THR A 60 -10.74 15.20 4.51
C THR A 60 -9.74 15.64 5.57
N VAL A 61 -9.86 16.88 6.04
CA VAL A 61 -9.02 17.42 7.14
C VAL A 61 -9.07 16.53 8.39
N LYS A 62 -10.22 15.88 8.65
CA LYS A 62 -10.39 14.94 9.76
C LYS A 62 -9.60 13.64 9.56
N THR A 63 -9.57 13.11 8.34
CA THR A 63 -8.88 11.86 8.01
C THR A 63 -7.38 12.03 7.86
N LEU A 64 -6.92 13.21 7.39
CA LEU A 64 -5.52 13.52 7.12
C LEU A 64 -4.60 13.22 8.32
N LYS A 65 -5.01 13.60 9.54
CA LYS A 65 -4.24 13.35 10.76
C LYS A 65 -3.98 11.86 11.01
N ARG A 66 -4.92 10.98 10.63
CA ARG A 66 -4.75 9.53 10.79
C ARG A 66 -3.80 8.96 9.75
N VAL A 67 -3.89 9.43 8.51
CA VAL A 67 -3.00 9.00 7.42
C VAL A 67 -1.56 9.38 7.71
N ILE A 68 -1.31 10.62 8.17
CA ILE A 68 0.04 11.08 8.57
C ILE A 68 0.58 10.18 9.69
N ARG A 69 -0.21 9.92 10.73
CA ARG A 69 0.22 9.03 11.82
C ARG A 69 0.52 7.61 11.36
N SER A 70 -0.23 7.08 10.40
CA SER A 70 0.03 5.76 9.83
C SER A 70 1.33 5.75 9.04
N TYR A 71 1.61 6.81 8.27
CA TYR A 71 2.86 6.98 7.54
C TYR A 71 4.07 7.10 8.48
N GLU A 72 3.96 7.88 9.56
CA GLU A 72 5.00 8.02 10.59
C GLU A 72 5.32 6.70 11.32
N GLN A 73 4.43 5.70 11.25
CA GLN A 73 4.64 4.38 11.83
C GLN A 73 5.30 3.38 10.87
N MET A 74 5.49 3.75 9.60
CA MET A 74 6.14 2.89 8.60
C MET A 74 7.67 2.95 8.77
N PRO A 75 8.37 1.83 8.54
CA PRO A 75 9.83 1.82 8.50
C PRO A 75 10.35 2.58 7.27
N ASP A 76 11.58 3.12 7.37
CA ASP A 76 12.29 3.67 6.22
C ASP A 76 12.78 2.52 5.30
N PRO A 77 12.69 2.65 3.97
CA PRO A 77 13.01 1.59 3.01
C PRO A 77 14.50 1.21 2.94
#